data_AF-A0A973YRR8-F1
#
_entry.id   AF-A0A973YRR8-F1
#
_cell.length_a   1.000
_cell.length_b   1.000
_cell.length_c   1.000
_cell.angle_alpha   90.00
_cell.angle_beta   90.00
_cell.angle_gamma   90.00
#
_symmetry.space_group_name_H-M   'P 1'
#
loop_
_entity.id
_entity.type
_entity.pdbx_description
1 polymer ?
#
loop_
_entity_poly.entity_id
_entity_poly.type
_entity_poly.pdbx_seq_one_letter_code
_entity_poly.pdbx_strand_id
1 'polypeptide(L)'
;MRQRARVPRSLDAAALARVPGFRHWFRYPLHAHDFRALREDGRLLGYYAAKPLYGRLDAQGRVDRNTGFDGRIAALFVPSPARSWRRARVVFARAPRARLRRAHGQRNWPLIHSTVERALRRQLQREQATPL
;
A
#
# COMPACT_ATOMS: atom_id res chain seq x y z
N MET A 1 6.80 20.07 5.14
CA MET A 1 5.52 20.07 4.39
C MET A 1 5.38 18.74 3.62
N ARG A 2 4.26 18.02 3.75
CA ARG A 2 4.03 16.76 3.01
C ARG A 2 3.32 17.08 1.70
N GLN A 3 4.03 17.03 0.56
CA GLN A 3 3.38 17.11 -0.75
C GLN A 3 2.40 15.93 -0.89
N ARG A 4 1.09 16.21 -0.89
CA ARG A 4 0.09 15.28 -1.41
C ARG A 4 0.35 15.17 -2.90
N ALA A 5 0.94 14.05 -3.33
CA ALA A 5 1.19 13.84 -4.74
C ALA A 5 -0.15 13.84 -5.49
N ARG A 6 -0.30 14.70 -6.50
CA ARG A 6 -1.45 14.63 -7.41
C ARG A 6 -1.31 13.34 -8.19
N VAL A 7 -2.09 12.34 -7.83
CA VAL A 7 -2.12 11.04 -8.49
C VAL A 7 -2.52 11.26 -9.96
N PRO A 8 -1.84 10.63 -10.94
CA PRO A 8 -2.23 10.73 -12.35
C PRO A 8 -3.69 10.27 -12.54
N ARG A 9 -4.42 10.90 -13.48
CA ARG A 9 -5.79 10.48 -13.83
C ARG A 9 -5.89 9.01 -14.25
N SER A 10 -4.80 8.44 -14.78
CA SER A 10 -4.70 7.01 -15.13
C SER A 10 -4.80 6.05 -13.94
N LEU A 11 -4.69 6.58 -12.71
CA LEU A 11 -4.85 5.84 -11.45
C LEU A 11 -6.13 6.25 -10.73
N ASP A 12 -7.23 6.35 -11.49
CA ASP A 12 -8.57 6.40 -10.91
C ASP A 12 -8.81 5.13 -10.08
N ALA A 13 -9.05 5.32 -8.79
CA ALA A 13 -9.23 4.23 -7.85
C ALA A 13 -10.55 3.47 -8.05
N ALA A 14 -11.54 4.06 -8.74
CA ALA A 14 -12.73 3.34 -9.18
C ALA A 14 -12.38 2.20 -10.18
N ALA A 15 -11.32 2.39 -10.98
CA ALA A 15 -10.86 1.36 -11.92
C ALA A 15 -10.14 0.20 -11.22
N LEU A 16 -9.69 0.35 -9.96
CA LEU A 16 -9.02 -0.71 -9.21
C LEU A 16 -9.92 -1.94 -8.98
N ALA A 17 -11.23 -1.73 -8.85
CA ALA A 17 -12.21 -2.81 -8.68
C ALA A 17 -12.22 -3.81 -9.84
N ARG A 18 -11.72 -3.38 -11.02
CA ARG A 18 -11.67 -4.17 -12.26
C ARG A 18 -10.33 -4.88 -12.46
N VAL A 19 -9.37 -4.72 -11.55
CA VAL A 19 -8.05 -5.33 -11.66
C VAL A 19 -8.04 -6.67 -10.91
N PRO A 20 -7.84 -7.81 -11.60
CA PRO A 20 -7.82 -9.13 -10.96
C PRO A 20 -6.74 -9.23 -9.86
N GLY A 21 -7.04 -9.92 -8.76
CA GLY A 21 -6.08 -10.17 -7.67
C GLY A 21 -5.99 -9.10 -6.56
N PHE A 22 -6.60 -7.92 -6.73
CA PHE A 22 -6.48 -6.82 -5.76
C PHE A 22 -7.66 -6.72 -4.77
N ARG A 23 -8.86 -7.15 -5.17
CA ARG A 23 -10.09 -7.06 -4.36
C ARG A 23 -9.98 -7.76 -3.00
N HIS A 24 -9.20 -8.84 -2.91
CA HIS A 24 -9.01 -9.57 -1.65
C HIS A 24 -8.36 -8.71 -0.56
N TRP A 25 -7.40 -7.86 -0.93
CA TRP A 25 -6.64 -7.02 0.00
C TRP A 25 -7.28 -5.63 0.17
N PHE A 26 -7.87 -5.11 -0.91
CA PHE A 26 -8.49 -3.79 -0.97
C PHE A 26 -10.02 -3.89 -1.09
N ARG A 27 -10.64 -4.56 -0.10
CA ARG A 27 -12.11 -4.76 -0.03
C ARG A 27 -12.94 -3.47 -0.07
N TYR A 28 -12.37 -2.36 0.39
CA TYR A 28 -12.99 -1.04 0.28
C TYR A 28 -12.27 -0.29 -0.83
N PRO A 29 -13.00 0.52 -1.64
CA PRO A 29 -12.39 1.36 -2.65
C PRO A 29 -11.26 2.18 -2.04
N LEU A 30 -10.12 2.22 -2.73
CA LEU A 30 -9.13 3.24 -2.45
C LEU A 30 -9.63 4.57 -3.02
N HIS A 31 -9.07 5.67 -2.53
CA HIS A 31 -9.29 7.00 -3.06
C HIS A 31 -7.95 7.60 -3.49
N ALA A 32 -8.00 8.63 -4.34
CA ALA A 32 -6.78 9.31 -4.80
C ALA A 32 -5.91 9.81 -3.62
N HIS A 33 -6.51 10.20 -2.49
CA HIS A 33 -5.78 10.66 -1.31
C HIS A 33 -5.06 9.55 -0.53
N ASP A 34 -5.35 8.27 -0.80
CA ASP A 34 -4.65 7.13 -0.18
C ASP A 34 -3.28 6.89 -0.80
N PHE A 35 -3.05 7.41 -2.01
CA PHE A 35 -1.81 7.21 -2.74
C PHE A 35 -0.75 8.24 -2.37
N ARG A 36 0.49 7.76 -2.34
CA ARG A 36 1.70 8.52 -2.06
C ARG A 36 2.73 8.27 -3.15
N ALA A 37 3.49 9.30 -3.49
CA ALA A 37 4.65 9.14 -4.36
C ALA A 37 5.79 8.47 -3.57
N LEU A 38 6.35 7.39 -4.14
CA LEU A 38 7.63 6.85 -3.72
C LEU A 38 8.73 7.52 -4.55
N ARG A 39 9.68 8.17 -3.86
CA ARG A 39 10.84 8.81 -4.48
C ARG A 39 12.14 8.29 -3.88
N GLU A 40 13.18 8.36 -4.69
CA GLU A 40 14.58 8.09 -4.35
C GLU A 40 15.43 9.12 -5.11
N ASP A 41 16.25 9.88 -4.40
CA ASP A 41 17.09 10.96 -4.94
C ASP A 41 16.33 11.92 -5.89
N GLY A 42 15.13 12.32 -5.47
CA GLY A 42 14.23 13.17 -6.25
C GLY A 42 13.48 12.47 -7.39
N ARG A 43 13.96 11.32 -7.88
CA ARG A 43 13.32 10.53 -8.95
C ARG A 43 12.04 9.86 -8.46
N LEU A 44 10.96 9.95 -9.25
CA LEU A 44 9.72 9.24 -8.99
C LEU A 44 9.86 7.76 -9.38
N LEU A 45 9.81 6.88 -8.39
CA LEU A 45 9.81 5.42 -8.59
C LEU A 45 8.40 4.88 -8.86
N GLY A 46 7.37 5.53 -8.31
CA GLY A 46 5.99 5.13 -8.51
C GLY A 46 5.04 5.72 -7.47
N TYR A 47 3.82 5.21 -7.46
CA TYR A 47 2.79 5.57 -6.49
C TYR A 47 2.41 4.35 -5.68
N TYR A 48 2.08 4.55 -4.40
CA TYR A 48 1.59 3.46 -3.58
C TYR A 48 0.49 3.87 -2.62
N ALA A 49 -0.41 2.94 -2.33
CA ALA A 49 -1.36 3.01 -1.23
C ALA A 49 -1.08 1.88 -0.24
N ALA A 50 -1.20 2.15 1.07
CA ALA A 50 -0.85 1.20 2.12
C ALA A 50 -2.04 0.92 3.04
N LYS A 51 -2.23 -0.36 3.39
CA LYS A 51 -3.31 -0.80 4.28
C LYS A 51 -2.81 -1.85 5.28
N PRO A 52 -2.80 -1.54 6.59
CA PRO A 52 -2.55 -2.57 7.60
C PRO A 52 -3.70 -3.60 7.58
N LEU A 53 -3.35 -4.88 7.70
CA LEU A 53 -4.30 -5.98 7.63
C LEU A 53 -4.77 -6.39 9.02
N TYR A 54 -6.03 -6.77 9.10
CA TYR A 54 -6.64 -7.32 10.31
C TYR A 54 -6.56 -8.84 10.30
N GLY A 55 -6.56 -9.44 11.49
CA GLY A 55 -6.32 -10.88 11.65
C GLY A 55 -7.46 -11.77 11.17
N ARG A 56 -8.71 -11.29 11.17
CA ARG A 56 -9.88 -12.12 10.83
C ARG A 56 -10.94 -11.36 10.04
N LEU A 57 -11.84 -12.15 9.45
CA LEU A 57 -13.11 -11.68 8.92
C LEU A 57 -14.22 -12.02 9.90
N ASP A 58 -15.28 -11.21 9.90
CA ASP A 58 -16.53 -11.54 10.57
C ASP A 58 -17.31 -12.62 9.79
N ALA A 59 -18.42 -13.09 10.37
CA ALA A 59 -19.28 -14.10 9.75
C ALA A 59 -19.88 -13.65 8.40
N GLN A 60 -19.88 -12.34 8.13
CA GLN A 60 -20.35 -11.75 6.87
C GLN A 60 -19.20 -11.50 5.88
N GLY A 61 -17.99 -11.99 6.17
CA GLY A 61 -16.82 -11.85 5.31
C GLY A 61 -16.20 -10.44 5.28
N ARG A 62 -16.65 -9.54 6.17
CA ARG A 62 -16.07 -8.20 6.33
C ARG A 62 -14.91 -8.25 7.32
N VAL A 63 -14.13 -7.18 7.34
CA VAL A 63 -12.97 -7.07 8.25
C VAL A 63 -13.44 -6.96 9.70
N ASP A 64 -13.07 -7.93 10.53
CA ASP A 64 -13.32 -7.86 11.98
C ASP A 64 -12.30 -6.94 12.65
N ARG A 65 -12.76 -5.72 13.00
CA ARG A 65 -11.92 -4.68 13.59
C ARG A 65 -11.55 -4.94 15.04
N ASN A 66 -12.27 -5.84 15.73
CA ASN A 66 -12.06 -6.17 17.14
C ASN A 66 -10.83 -7.06 17.34
N THR A 67 -10.44 -7.82 16.31
CA THR A 67 -9.25 -8.68 16.35
C THR A 67 -7.92 -7.94 16.25
N GLY A 68 -7.97 -6.63 15.99
CA GLY A 68 -6.76 -5.83 15.79
C GLY A 68 -6.00 -6.18 14.51
N PHE A 69 -4.80 -5.60 14.37
CA PHE A 69 -3.95 -5.86 13.21
C PHE A 69 -3.11 -7.12 13.39
N ASP A 70 -2.85 -7.84 12.29
CA ASP A 70 -2.05 -9.07 12.29
C ASP A 70 -0.54 -8.83 12.08
N GLY A 71 -0.13 -7.57 11.96
CA GLY A 71 1.25 -7.18 11.71
C GLY A 71 1.64 -7.11 10.23
N ARG A 72 0.78 -7.54 9.30
CA ARG A 72 0.99 -7.38 7.86
C ARG A 72 0.45 -6.04 7.37
N ILE A 73 1.10 -5.50 6.36
CA ILE A 73 0.68 -4.31 5.63
C ILE A 73 0.69 -4.68 4.15
N ALA A 74 -0.46 -4.55 3.48
CA ALA A 74 -0.53 -4.65 2.03
C ALA A 74 -0.28 -3.27 1.41
N ALA A 75 0.60 -3.22 0.41
CA ALA A 75 0.88 -2.03 -0.37
C ALA A 75 0.52 -2.29 -1.83
N LEU A 76 -0.40 -1.50 -2.38
CA LEU A 76 -0.63 -1.46 -3.82
C LEU A 76 0.38 -0.50 -4.42
N PHE A 77 1.31 -0.99 -5.24
CA PHE A 77 2.33 -0.18 -5.88
C PHE A 77 2.11 -0.13 -7.38
N VAL A 78 2.19 1.07 -7.94
CA VAL A 78 2.14 1.34 -9.37
C VAL A 78 3.48 1.95 -9.79
N PRO A 79 4.30 1.23 -10.59
CA PRO A 79 5.61 1.72 -10.98
C PRO A 79 5.52 2.91 -11.94
N SER A 80 6.46 3.84 -11.81
CA SER A 80 6.78 4.84 -12.82
C SER A 80 7.86 4.28 -13.76
N PRO A 81 7.83 4.58 -15.07
CA PRO A 81 6.92 5.49 -15.78
C PRO A 81 5.56 4.86 -16.15
N ALA A 82 5.37 3.55 -15.99
CA ALA A 82 4.21 2.83 -16.50
C ALA A 82 2.85 3.38 -16.03
N ARG A 83 2.75 3.84 -14.77
CA ARG A 83 1.59 4.57 -14.19
C ARG A 83 0.23 3.98 -14.59
N SER A 84 0.16 2.65 -14.61
CA SER A 84 -0.98 1.87 -15.10
C SER A 84 -1.32 0.75 -14.15
N TRP A 85 -2.63 0.53 -13.95
CA TRP A 85 -3.15 -0.58 -13.16
C TRP A 85 -2.68 -1.95 -13.65
N ARG A 86 -2.41 -2.12 -14.96
CA ARG A 86 -1.88 -3.38 -15.52
C ARG A 86 -0.48 -3.72 -15.01
N ARG A 87 0.29 -2.72 -14.58
CA ARG A 87 1.62 -2.89 -14.00
C ARG A 87 1.60 -2.76 -12.47
N ALA A 88 0.40 -2.57 -11.89
CA ALA A 88 0.27 -2.51 -10.46
C ALA A 88 0.56 -3.87 -9.84
N ARG A 89 1.08 -3.87 -8.61
CA ARG A 89 1.38 -5.08 -7.86
C ARG A 89 1.15 -4.88 -6.38
N VAL A 90 0.86 -5.97 -5.68
CA VAL A 90 0.77 -5.97 -4.23
C VAL A 90 2.13 -6.35 -3.65
N VAL A 91 2.61 -5.55 -2.71
CA VAL A 91 3.80 -5.83 -1.92
C VAL A 91 3.40 -5.92 -0.46
N PHE A 92 3.88 -6.94 0.23
CA PHE A 92 3.62 -7.12 1.65
C PHE A 92 4.81 -6.65 2.48
N ALA A 93 4.49 -5.92 3.54
CA ALA A 93 5.44 -5.56 4.57
C ALA A 93 4.96 -6.07 5.92
N ARG A 94 5.88 -6.23 6.88
CA ARG A 94 5.58 -6.62 8.25
C ARG A 94 6.10 -5.59 9.24
N ALA A 95 5.32 -5.34 10.28
CA ALA A 95 5.71 -4.56 11.45
C ALA A 95 5.07 -5.18 12.70
N PRO A 96 5.64 -4.96 13.91
CA PRO A 96 5.02 -5.44 15.15
C PRO A 96 3.58 -4.95 15.30
N ARG A 97 2.64 -5.87 15.54
CA ARG A 97 1.19 -5.57 15.63
C ARG A 97 0.89 -4.40 16.57
N ALA A 98 1.56 -4.35 17.71
CA ALA A 98 1.39 -3.34 18.74
C ALA A 98 1.78 -1.93 18.28
N ARG A 99 2.69 -1.82 17.29
CA ARG A 99 3.18 -0.53 16.79
C ARG A 99 2.35 0.02 15.62
N LEU A 100 1.45 -0.78 15.04
CA LEU A 100 0.55 -0.35 13.96
C LEU A 100 -0.54 0.60 14.45
N ARG A 101 -0.77 0.67 15.77
CA ARG A 101 -1.57 1.71 16.43
C ARG A 101 -0.67 2.57 17.32
N ARG A 102 -1.05 3.82 17.51
CA ARG A 102 -0.51 4.71 18.55
C ARG A 102 -1.20 4.41 19.88
N ALA A 103 -0.66 4.93 20.99
CA ALA A 103 -1.23 4.79 22.32
C ALA A 103 -2.72 5.19 22.37
N HIS A 104 -3.10 6.26 21.67
CA HIS A 104 -4.49 6.75 21.56
C HIS A 104 -5.35 5.98 20.54
N GLY A 105 -4.97 4.75 20.16
CA GLY A 105 -5.77 3.85 19.30
C GLY A 105 -5.77 4.15 17.80
N GLN A 106 -5.33 5.33 17.37
CA GLN A 106 -5.22 5.69 15.94
C GLN A 106 -4.12 4.90 15.22
N ARG A 107 -4.27 4.70 13.90
CA ARG A 107 -3.24 4.05 13.07
C ARG A 107 -1.94 4.85 13.08
N ASN A 108 -0.81 4.16 13.21
CA ASN A 108 0.50 4.77 13.13
C ASN A 108 0.94 4.92 11.66
N TRP A 109 0.29 5.83 10.93
CA TRP A 109 0.56 6.05 9.50
C TRP A 109 2.03 6.32 9.17
N PRO A 110 2.80 7.12 9.95
CA PRO A 110 4.23 7.29 9.71
C PRO A 110 5.02 5.97 9.73
N LEU A 111 4.74 5.08 10.69
CA LEU A 111 5.37 3.75 10.75
C LEU A 111 4.92 2.88 9.57
N ILE A 112 3.63 2.86 9.27
CA ILE A 112 3.06 2.06 8.18
C ILE A 112 3.72 2.45 6.85
N HIS A 113 3.77 3.74 6.54
CA HIS A 113 4.36 4.24 5.30
C HIS A 113 5.86 3.97 5.25
N SER A 114 6.64 4.29 6.30
CA SER A 114 8.09 4.01 6.29
C SER A 114 8.41 2.51 6.16
N THR A 115 7.59 1.63 6.74
CA THR A 115 7.74 0.18 6.60
C THR A 115 7.47 -0.28 5.17
N VAL A 116 6.40 0.23 4.55
CA VAL A 116 6.05 -0.07 3.15
C VAL A 116 7.10 0.46 2.18
N GLU A 117 7.53 1.72 2.32
CA GLU A 117 8.51 2.32 1.42
C GLU A 117 9.83 1.55 1.44
N ARG A 118 10.29 1.11 2.63
CA ARG A 118 11.48 0.26 2.74
C ARG A 118 11.28 -1.10 2.08
N ALA A 119 10.09 -1.71 2.18
CA ALA A 119 9.81 -2.96 1.48
C ALA A 119 9.81 -2.78 -0.04
N LEU A 120 9.19 -1.70 -0.54
CA LEU A 120 9.16 -1.36 -1.96
C LEU A 120 10.55 -1.10 -2.52
N ARG A 121 11.38 -0.30 -1.84
CA ARG A 121 12.77 -0.03 -2.26
C ARG A 121 13.59 -1.31 -2.36
N ARG A 122 13.53 -2.17 -1.35
CA ARG A 122 14.24 -3.47 -1.37
C ARG A 122 13.77 -4.37 -2.52
N GLN A 123 12.47 -4.38 -2.82
CA GLN A 123 11.98 -5.16 -3.95
C GLN A 123 12.47 -4.59 -5.28
N LEU A 124 12.42 -3.27 -5.47
CA LEU A 124 12.90 -2.61 -6.68
C LEU A 124 14.41 -2.81 -6.88
N GLN A 125 15.20 -2.84 -5.80
CA GLN A 125 16.63 -3.14 -5.86
C GLN A 125 16.89 -4.58 -6.34
N ARG A 126 16.13 -5.56 -5.84
CA ARG A 126 16.25 -6.96 -6.29
C ARG A 126 15.91 -7.12 -7.76
N GLU A 127 14.87 -6.46 -8.24
CA GLU A 127 14.45 -6.50 -9.64
C GLU A 127 15.49 -5.88 -10.59
N GLN A 128 16.30 -4.94 -10.10
CA GLN A 128 17.41 -4.35 -10.86
C GLN A 128 18.70 -5.20 -10.78
N ALA A 129 18.86 -6.00 -9.73
CA ALA A 129 20.02 -6.85 -9.51
C ALA A 129 19.93 -8.21 -10.23
N THR A 130 18.78 -8.56 -10.80
CA THR A 130 18.62 -9.73 -11.67
C THR A 130 18.39 -9.23 -13.10
N PRO A 131 19.45 -9.07 -13.92
CA PRO A 131 19.26 -8.92 -15.35
C PRO A 131 18.74 -10.26 -15.89
N LEU A 132 17.69 -10.20 -16.70
CA LEU A 132 17.35 -11.29 -17.64
C LEU A 132 18.47 -11.40 -18.68
#